data_AF-A0A7V7FPE7-F1
#
_entry.id   AF-A0A7V7FPE7-F1
#
_cell.length_a   1.000
_cell.length_b   1.000
_cell.length_c   1.000
_cell.angle_alpha   90.00
_cell.angle_beta   90.00
_cell.angle_gamma   90.00
#
_symmetry.space_group_name_H-M   'P 1'
#
loop_
_entity.id
_entity.type
_entity.pdbx_description
1 polymer ?
#
loop_
_entity_poly.entity_id
_entity_poly.type
_entity_poly.pdbx_seq_one_letter_code
_entity_poly.pdbx_strand_id
1 'polypeptide(L)'
;IPELLDLLTLNGAIVTIDAMGCQKEIAAKIVERGADYVLALKGNQGTPREEVELFFSEREAPDFADAKVHRHGITEKGHGRLEVREYTVCGDIQWLRERHP
;
A
#
# COMPACT_ATOMS: atom_id res chain seq x y z
N ILE A 1 -13.57 -7.38 11.61
CA ILE A 1 -12.16 -6.93 11.66
C ILE A 1 -11.89 -6.05 12.89
N PRO A 2 -12.67 -4.98 13.18
CA PRO A 2 -12.38 -4.10 14.31
C PRO A 2 -12.32 -4.81 15.67
N GLU A 3 -13.25 -5.73 15.95
CA GLU A 3 -13.25 -6.51 17.20
C GLU A 3 -12.03 -7.44 17.30
N LEU A 4 -11.58 -8.00 16.18
CA LEU A 4 -10.39 -8.85 16.16
C LEU A 4 -9.13 -8.03 16.51
N LEU A 5 -9.02 -6.80 16.00
CA LEU A 5 -7.92 -5.90 16.36
C LEU A 5 -7.92 -5.55 17.86
N ASP A 6 -9.06 -5.68 18.56
CA ASP A 6 -9.11 -5.46 20.01
C ASP A 6 -8.58 -6.62 20.84
N LEU A 7 -8.68 -7.82 20.29
CA LEU A 7 -8.30 -9.05 20.97
C LEU A 7 -6.82 -9.38 20.80
N LEU A 8 -6.17 -8.82 19.77
CA LEU A 8 -4.79 -9.09 19.43
C LEU A 8 -3.83 -8.13 20.14
N THR A 9 -2.66 -8.64 20.52
CA THR A 9 -1.54 -7.78 20.95
C THR A 9 -0.84 -7.26 19.71
N LEU A 10 -1.03 -5.98 19.39
CA LEU A 10 -0.55 -5.40 18.13
C LEU A 10 0.66 -4.47 18.28
N ASN A 11 0.99 -3.97 19.47
CA ASN A 11 2.07 -2.98 19.64
C ASN A 11 3.39 -3.46 18.99
N GLY A 12 3.93 -2.66 18.08
CA GLY A 12 5.16 -2.95 17.32
C GLY A 12 4.99 -3.94 16.16
N ALA A 13 3.78 -4.39 15.85
CA ALA A 13 3.50 -5.26 14.71
C ALA A 13 3.19 -4.45 13.43
N ILE A 14 3.40 -5.10 12.28
CA ILE A 14 2.89 -4.62 10.98
C ILE A 14 1.66 -5.46 10.62
N VAL A 15 0.51 -4.80 10.51
CA VAL A 15 -0.76 -5.44 10.17
C VAL A 15 -0.99 -5.35 8.67
N THR A 16 -1.06 -6.50 7.99
CA THR A 16 -1.41 -6.57 6.57
C THR A 16 -2.84 -7.05 6.39
N ILE A 17 -3.67 -6.32 5.64
CA ILE A 17 -5.06 -6.72 5.36
C ILE A 17 -5.36 -6.53 3.88
N ASP A 18 -6.23 -7.38 3.35
CA ASP A 18 -6.72 -7.24 1.98
C ASP A 18 -7.57 -5.96 1.78
N ALA A 19 -8.07 -5.80 0.55
CA ALA A 19 -8.81 -4.62 0.16
C ALA A 19 -10.20 -4.47 0.78
N MET A 20 -10.76 -5.53 1.38
CA MET A 20 -11.98 -5.38 2.17
C MET A 20 -11.68 -4.67 3.49
N GLY A 21 -10.46 -4.79 4.02
CA GLY A 21 -10.00 -4.11 5.23
C GLY A 21 -9.33 -2.76 5.01
N CYS A 22 -9.22 -2.27 3.77
CA CYS A 22 -8.63 -0.98 3.44
C CYS A 22 -9.60 0.19 3.76
N GLN A 23 -9.94 0.36 5.04
CA GLN A 23 -10.87 1.37 5.55
C GLN A 23 -10.15 2.30 6.53
N LYS A 24 -10.52 3.60 6.54
CA LYS A 24 -9.87 4.62 7.37
C LYS A 24 -9.97 4.27 8.87
N GLU A 25 -11.11 3.74 9.30
CA GLU A 25 -11.38 3.35 10.68
C GLU A 25 -10.52 2.16 11.12
N ILE A 26 -10.25 1.21 10.21
CA ILE A 26 -9.37 0.07 10.46
C ILE A 26 -7.92 0.55 10.61
N ALA A 27 -7.45 1.42 9.72
CA ALA A 27 -6.12 2.00 9.79
C ALA A 27 -5.91 2.81 11.09
N ALA A 28 -6.88 3.67 11.44
CA ALA A 28 -6.84 4.46 12.67
C ALA A 28 -6.71 3.56 13.90
N LYS A 29 -7.51 2.49 13.97
CA LYS A 29 -7.47 1.54 15.08
C LYS A 29 -6.14 0.79 15.21
N ILE A 30 -5.50 0.45 14.09
CA ILE A 30 -4.17 -0.19 14.12
C ILE A 30 -3.14 0.78 14.72
N VAL A 31 -3.17 2.05 14.30
CA VAL A 31 -2.26 3.10 14.82
C VAL A 31 -2.52 3.37 16.31
N GLU A 32 -3.78 3.45 16.74
CA GLU A 32 -4.16 3.61 18.16
C GLU A 32 -3.61 2.49 19.05
N ARG A 33 -3.42 1.29 18.49
CA ARG A 33 -2.84 0.12 19.18
C ARG A 33 -1.31 0.10 19.14
N GLY A 34 -0.67 1.10 18.56
CA GLY A 34 0.79 1.19 18.45
C GLY A 34 1.39 0.26 17.40
N ALA A 35 0.63 -0.09 16.36
CA ALA A 35 1.07 -0.88 15.22
C ALA A 35 1.15 -0.04 13.94
N ASP A 36 1.89 -0.56 12.97
CA ASP A 36 1.94 -0.08 11.59
C ASP A 36 1.05 -0.95 10.69
N TYR A 37 0.77 -0.50 9.46
CA TYR A 37 -0.08 -1.25 8.53
C TYR A 37 0.40 -1.23 7.07
N VAL A 38 0.03 -2.28 6.33
CA VAL A 38 0.07 -2.34 4.87
C VAL A 38 -1.29 -2.87 4.38
N LEU A 39 -2.17 -1.98 3.94
CA LEU A 39 -3.52 -2.33 3.49
C LEU A 39 -3.57 -2.34 1.96
N ALA A 40 -4.16 -3.38 1.39
CA ALA A 40 -4.22 -3.51 -0.07
C ALA A 40 -5.29 -2.59 -0.66
N LEU A 41 -4.93 -1.72 -1.60
CA LEU A 41 -5.90 -0.96 -2.39
C LEU A 41 -6.27 -1.76 -3.67
N LYS A 42 -7.51 -2.22 -3.79
CA LYS A 42 -8.01 -2.94 -4.99
C LYS A 42 -9.29 -2.31 -5.54
N GLY A 43 -9.70 -2.75 -6.74
CA GLY A 43 -10.78 -2.17 -7.57
C GLY A 43 -12.18 -2.11 -6.95
N ASN A 44 -12.35 -2.55 -5.71
CA ASN A 44 -13.56 -2.35 -4.91
C ASN A 44 -13.61 -0.99 -4.18
N GLN A 45 -12.58 -0.14 -4.32
CA GLN A 45 -12.47 1.14 -3.60
C GLN A 45 -12.62 2.39 -4.49
N GLY A 46 -13.19 2.29 -5.69
CA GLY A 46 -13.53 3.45 -6.54
C GLY A 46 -12.32 4.28 -7.02
N THR A 47 -12.50 5.61 -7.06
CA THR A 47 -11.57 6.62 -7.60
C THR A 47 -10.14 6.59 -7.05
N PRO A 48 -9.88 6.35 -5.74
CA PRO A 48 -8.53 6.25 -5.18
C PRO A 48 -7.61 5.27 -5.89
N ARG A 49 -8.13 4.14 -6.39
CA ARG A 49 -7.29 3.18 -7.13
C ARG A 49 -6.81 3.78 -8.44
N GLU A 50 -7.73 4.31 -9.24
CA GLU A 50 -7.43 4.86 -10.57
C GLU A 50 -6.44 6.02 -10.47
N GLU A 51 -6.60 6.87 -9.45
CA GLU A 51 -5.68 7.98 -9.22
C GLU A 51 -4.29 7.54 -8.80
N VAL A 52 -4.18 6.49 -7.97
CA VAL A 52 -2.88 5.91 -7.57
C VAL A 52 -2.22 5.22 -8.76
N GLU A 53 -2.98 4.48 -9.58
CA GLU A 53 -2.47 3.89 -10.82
C GLU A 53 -1.95 4.97 -11.79
N LEU A 54 -2.72 6.05 -11.98
CA LEU A 54 -2.30 7.18 -12.80
C LEU A 54 -1.02 7.81 -12.26
N PHE A 55 -0.96 8.09 -10.94
CA PHE A 55 0.22 8.66 -10.29
C PHE A 55 1.49 7.84 -10.51
N PHE A 56 1.41 6.50 -10.44
CA PHE A 56 2.58 5.65 -10.66
C PHE A 56 2.92 5.49 -12.14
N SER A 57 1.94 5.37 -13.04
CA SER A 57 2.19 5.26 -14.49
C SER A 57 2.87 6.49 -15.09
N GLU A 58 2.51 7.71 -14.65
CA GLU A 58 3.22 8.94 -15.06
C GLU A 58 4.68 8.97 -14.59
N ARG A 59 5.00 8.19 -13.55
CA ARG A 59 6.30 8.09 -12.91
C ARG A 59 7.05 6.81 -13.29
N GLU A 60 6.56 6.00 -14.22
CA GLU A 60 7.28 4.81 -14.74
C GLU A 60 8.36 5.17 -15.77
N ALA A 61 8.43 6.44 -16.19
CA ALA A 61 9.47 6.89 -17.12
C ALA A 61 10.88 6.61 -16.54
N PRO A 62 11.80 6.02 -17.33
CA PRO A 62 13.16 5.67 -16.88
C PRO A 62 13.93 6.86 -16.29
N ASP A 63 13.58 8.08 -16.74
CA ASP A 63 14.23 9.33 -16.36
C ASP A 63 13.52 10.07 -15.21
N PHE A 64 12.46 9.48 -14.62
CA PHE A 64 11.80 10.07 -13.46
C PHE A 64 12.64 9.84 -12.20
N ALA A 65 13.67 10.69 -12.04
CA ALA A 65 14.56 10.76 -10.89
C ALA A 65 13.95 11.65 -9.79
N ASP A 66 12.89 11.17 -9.16
CA ASP A 66 12.39 11.75 -7.91
C ASP A 66 13.03 11.01 -6.74
N ALA A 67 13.79 11.74 -5.91
CA ALA A 67 14.45 11.19 -4.73
C ALA A 67 13.48 10.53 -3.73
N LYS A 68 12.18 10.77 -3.87
CA LYS A 68 11.12 10.19 -3.04
C LYS A 68 10.55 8.87 -3.57
N VAL A 69 11.03 8.36 -4.71
CA VAL A 69 10.57 7.10 -5.32
C VAL A 69 11.65 6.03 -5.21
N HIS A 70 11.30 4.88 -4.63
CA HIS A 70 12.16 3.71 -4.52
C HIS A 70 11.56 2.55 -5.31
N ARG A 71 12.39 1.86 -6.11
CA ARG A 71 11.98 0.71 -6.92
C ARG A 71 12.81 -0.52 -6.58
N HIS A 72 12.17 -1.68 -6.55
CA HIS A 72 12.82 -2.97 -6.34
C HIS A 72 12.15 -4.04 -7.21
N GLY A 73 12.95 -4.89 -7.86
CA GLY A 73 12.49 -5.93 -8.75
C GLY A 73 13.20 -7.24 -8.47
N ILE A 74 12.45 -8.34 -8.43
CA ILE A 74 12.98 -9.69 -8.28
C ILE A 74 12.38 -10.56 -9.37
N THR A 75 13.24 -11.31 -10.07
CA THR A 75 12.81 -12.34 -11.02
C THR A 75 13.32 -13.69 -10.55
N GLU A 76 12.41 -14.63 -10.33
CA GLU A 76 12.72 -15.98 -9.87
C GLU A 76 12.18 -17.03 -10.84
N LYS A 77 12.90 -18.13 -11.01
CA LYS A 77 12.44 -19.28 -11.79
C LYS A 77 12.28 -20.49 -10.86
N GLY A 78 11.07 -21.04 -10.78
CA GLY A 78 10.77 -22.18 -9.91
C GLY A 78 9.51 -22.92 -10.32
N HIS A 79 9.49 -24.24 -10.16
CA HIS A 79 8.33 -25.11 -10.48
C HIS A 79 7.76 -24.89 -11.90
N GLY A 80 8.63 -24.62 -12.89
CA GLY A 80 8.23 -24.35 -14.27
C GLY A 80 7.65 -22.96 -14.51
N ARG A 81 7.56 -22.09 -13.49
CA ARG A 81 7.12 -20.70 -13.60
C ARG A 81 8.32 -19.74 -13.56
N LEU A 82 8.18 -18.65 -14.30
CA LEU A 82 8.98 -17.44 -14.13
C LEU A 82 8.11 -16.44 -13.37
N GLU A 83 8.55 -16.03 -12.19
CA GLU A 83 7.83 -15.08 -11.34
C GLU A 83 8.61 -13.78 -11.29
N VAL A 84 7.95 -12.69 -11.69
CA VAL A 84 8.49 -11.33 -11.66
C VAL A 84 7.70 -10.58 -10.59
N ARG A 85 8.40 -9.99 -9.62
CA ARG A 85 7.81 -9.14 -8.58
C ARG A 85 8.47 -7.77 -8.63
N GLU A 86 7.66 -6.74 -8.83
CA GLU A 86 8.10 -5.35 -8.87
C GLU A 86 7.41 -4.57 -7.77
N TYR A 87 8.18 -3.72 -7.09
CA TYR A 87 7.75 -2.90 -5.97
C TYR A 87 8.18 -1.46 -6.23
N THR A 88 7.21 -0.54 -6.20
CA THR A 88 7.46 0.90 -6.26
C THR A 88 6.87 1.54 -5.01
N VAL A 89 7.68 2.28 -4.27
CA VAL A 89 7.28 2.99 -3.05
C VAL A 89 7.54 4.48 -3.25
N CYS A 90 6.56 5.31 -2.92
CA CYS A 90 6.70 6.76 -2.95
C CYS A 90 6.22 7.37 -1.64
N GLY A 91 7.07 8.20 -1.01
CA GLY A 91 6.71 8.96 0.19
C GLY A 91 5.93 10.25 -0.10
N ASP A 92 5.85 10.68 -1.36
CA ASP A 92 5.13 11.89 -1.75
C ASP A 92 3.63 11.63 -1.90
N ILE A 93 2.92 11.81 -0.79
CA ILE A 93 1.48 11.54 -0.68
C ILE A 93 0.64 12.82 -0.52
N GLN A 94 1.24 14.02 -0.65
CA GLN A 94 0.53 15.28 -0.41
C GLN A 94 -0.64 15.46 -1.39
N TRP A 95 -0.40 15.17 -2.68
CA TRP A 95 -1.42 15.21 -3.73
C TRP A 95 -2.66 14.35 -3.38
N LEU A 96 -2.44 13.19 -2.74
CA LEU A 96 -3.51 12.26 -2.39
C LEU A 96 -4.34 12.83 -1.23
N ARG A 97 -3.69 13.47 -0.24
CA ARG A 97 -4.36 14.14 0.89
C ARG A 97 -5.18 15.34 0.44
N GLU A 98 -4.70 16.11 -0.53
CA GLU A 98 -5.41 17.27 -1.08
C GLU A 98 -6.69 16.86 -1.83
N ARG A 99 -6.67 15.70 -2.50
CA ARG A 99 -7.83 15.17 -3.22
C ARG A 99 -8.79 14.37 -2.33
N HIS A 100 -8.28 13.73 -1.28
CA HIS A 100 -9.03 12.86 -0.36
C HIS A 100 -8.76 13.25 1.11
N PRO A 101 -9.38 14.33 1.62
CA PRO A 101 -9.19 14.79 3.00
C PRO A 101 -9.69 13.78 4.05
#